data_AF-A0AAN2C7C8-F1
#
_entry.id   AF-A0AAN2C7C8-F1
#
_cell.length_a   1.000
_cell.length_b   1.000
_cell.length_c   1.000
_cell.angle_alpha   90.00
_cell.angle_beta   90.00
_cell.angle_gamma   90.00
#
_symmetry.space_group_name_H-M   'P 1'
#
loop_
_entity.id
_entity.type
_entity.pdbx_description
1 polymer ?
#
loop_
_entity_poly.entity_id
_entity_poly.type
_entity_poly.pdbx_seq_one_letter_code
_entity_poly.pdbx_strand_id
1 'polypeptide(L)'
;MRSFRSAALVALAAAVTLGSAPALAADSMGGMTMKARFSDAHVYAGAPQLPLTLSMVVAGGGPSSFDSTKLVGTLAGSLTDAEVKSLTAKYGADNVKSFLDVFTFVVNDALKIVTEKKVALPSTPDPSPTDGKALSAALYTAGVGADGKFDVEFMLDKLVSHPIHAQIMDDIDAKYSRKADANYHVVLTQAMTDLKAAYKL
;
A
#
# COMPACT_ATOMS: atom_id res chain seq x y z
N MET A 1 -28.87 -24.04 -69.28
CA MET A 1 -28.64 -22.58 -69.50
C MET A 1 -28.04 -22.04 -68.20
N ARG A 2 -26.71 -22.06 -67.99
CA ARG A 2 -25.69 -21.06 -68.41
C ARG A 2 -26.11 -19.59 -68.20
N SER A 3 -25.62 -18.99 -67.12
CA SER A 3 -24.89 -17.70 -67.18
C SER A 3 -24.08 -17.48 -65.90
N PHE A 4 -22.75 -17.48 -66.06
CA PHE A 4 -21.76 -16.93 -65.13
C PHE A 4 -21.81 -15.40 -65.11
N ARG A 5 -21.42 -14.76 -63.99
CA ARG A 5 -20.57 -13.55 -63.96
C ARG A 5 -20.10 -13.18 -62.53
N SER A 6 -18.81 -13.47 -62.34
CA SER A 6 -17.73 -12.83 -61.59
C SER A 6 -17.95 -11.62 -60.66
N ALA A 7 -17.31 -11.74 -59.49
CA ALA A 7 -16.32 -10.85 -58.85
C ALA A 7 -16.74 -9.50 -58.24
N ALA A 8 -16.51 -9.36 -56.93
CA ALA A 8 -15.55 -8.39 -56.38
C ALA A 8 -15.20 -8.73 -54.92
N LEU A 9 -13.91 -9.01 -54.69
CA LEU A 9 -13.26 -8.92 -53.38
C LEU A 9 -13.25 -7.45 -52.94
N VAL A 10 -13.66 -7.17 -51.70
CA VAL A 10 -13.00 -6.17 -50.84
C VAL A 10 -13.07 -6.69 -49.41
N ALA A 11 -11.94 -7.22 -48.95
CA ALA A 11 -11.69 -7.46 -47.53
C ALA A 11 -11.33 -6.13 -46.87
N LEU A 12 -12.03 -5.75 -45.80
CA LEU A 12 -11.55 -4.74 -44.87
C LEU A 12 -11.49 -5.36 -43.48
N ALA A 13 -10.32 -5.89 -43.16
CA ALA A 13 -9.97 -6.34 -41.83
C ALA A 13 -9.82 -5.11 -40.91
N ALA A 14 -10.76 -4.92 -39.99
CA ALA A 14 -10.57 -4.01 -38.87
C ALA A 14 -9.64 -4.70 -37.86
N ALA A 15 -8.36 -4.38 -37.93
CA ALA A 15 -7.39 -4.78 -36.91
C ALA A 15 -7.70 -4.03 -35.60
N VAL A 16 -8.26 -4.75 -34.63
CA VAL A 16 -8.30 -4.33 -33.23
C VAL A 16 -6.86 -4.36 -32.72
N THR A 17 -6.21 -3.20 -32.66
CA THR A 17 -4.98 -3.04 -31.89
C THR A 17 -5.35 -3.07 -30.42
N LEU A 18 -5.27 -4.25 -29.80
CA LEU A 18 -5.07 -4.37 -28.36
C LEU A 18 -3.76 -3.67 -28.04
N GLY A 19 -3.86 -2.47 -27.46
CA GLY A 19 -2.72 -1.78 -26.89
C GLY A 19 -2.19 -2.59 -25.71
N SER A 20 -1.17 -3.39 -25.97
CA SER A 20 -0.35 -4.01 -24.94
C SER A 20 0.28 -2.89 -24.11
N ALA A 21 -0.28 -2.60 -22.93
CA ALA A 21 0.46 -1.85 -21.93
C ALA A 21 1.78 -2.60 -21.69
N PRO A 22 2.94 -1.92 -21.63
CA PRO A 22 4.17 -2.58 -21.27
C PRO A 22 3.98 -3.12 -19.86
N ALA A 23 3.92 -4.45 -19.74
CA ALA A 23 4.21 -5.10 -18.47
C ALA A 23 5.59 -4.58 -18.07
N LEU A 24 5.65 -3.80 -17.00
CA LEU A 24 6.91 -3.52 -16.32
C LEU A 24 7.49 -4.90 -16.02
N ALA A 25 8.51 -5.28 -16.79
CA ALA A 25 9.28 -6.47 -16.52
C ALA A 25 9.72 -6.36 -15.07
N ALA A 26 9.25 -7.29 -14.24
CA ALA A 26 9.85 -7.54 -12.95
C ALA A 26 11.29 -7.96 -13.25
N ASP A 27 12.18 -6.97 -13.22
CA ASP A 27 13.60 -7.18 -13.45
C ASP A 27 14.07 -8.10 -12.32
N SER A 28 14.29 -9.37 -12.67
CA SER A 28 14.85 -10.37 -11.78
C SER A 28 16.32 -10.02 -11.57
N MET A 29 16.58 -9.02 -10.72
CA MET A 29 17.89 -8.76 -10.16
C MET A 29 18.25 -9.98 -9.30
N GLY A 30 19.08 -10.86 -9.85
CA GLY A 30 19.52 -12.07 -9.19
C GLY A 30 20.24 -11.82 -7.87
N GLY A 31 19.91 -12.63 -6.87
CA GLY A 31 20.90 -13.16 -5.93
C GLY A 31 21.32 -12.31 -4.72
N MET A 32 20.84 -11.08 -4.54
CA MET A 32 20.96 -10.39 -3.25
C MET A 32 19.60 -10.34 -2.58
N THR A 33 19.41 -11.10 -1.49
CA THR A 33 18.28 -10.92 -0.59
C THR A 33 18.39 -9.55 0.05
N MET A 34 17.78 -8.55 -0.58
CA MET A 34 17.52 -7.24 0.00
C MET A 34 16.69 -7.47 1.26
N LYS A 35 17.25 -7.12 2.42
CA LYS A 35 16.55 -7.15 3.70
C LYS A 35 15.81 -5.85 3.91
N ALA A 36 14.72 -5.93 4.65
CA ALA A 36 14.04 -4.77 5.19
C ALA A 36 14.97 -3.94 6.11
N ARG A 37 14.64 -2.67 6.32
CA ARG A 37 15.47 -1.67 7.01
C ARG A 37 15.50 -1.87 8.53
N PHE A 38 14.38 -2.31 9.10
CA PHE A 38 14.12 -2.49 10.53
C PHE A 38 13.69 -3.91 10.89
N SER A 39 13.65 -4.83 9.92
CA SER A 39 13.35 -6.25 10.17
C SER A 39 14.24 -7.20 9.38
N ASP A 40 14.19 -8.49 9.73
CA ASP A 40 14.87 -9.56 9.00
C ASP A 40 14.07 -10.08 7.80
N ALA A 41 12.90 -9.50 7.52
CA ALA A 41 12.06 -9.92 6.41
C ALA A 41 12.73 -9.64 5.06
N HIS A 42 12.40 -10.47 4.08
CA HIS A 42 12.75 -10.21 2.68
C HIS A 42 11.93 -9.03 2.17
N VAL A 43 12.55 -8.17 1.36
CA VAL A 43 11.86 -7.12 0.61
C VAL A 43 10.83 -7.70 -0.36
N TYR A 44 9.66 -7.07 -0.48
CA TYR A 44 8.72 -7.37 -1.55
C TYR A 44 9.06 -6.59 -2.82
N ALA A 45 9.57 -7.29 -3.84
CA ALA A 45 9.94 -6.70 -5.12
C ALA A 45 8.84 -6.79 -6.20
N GLY A 46 7.64 -7.23 -5.84
CA GLY A 46 6.53 -7.39 -6.79
C GLY A 46 5.78 -6.07 -7.07
N ALA A 47 4.75 -6.17 -7.92
CA ALA A 47 3.89 -5.03 -8.22
C ALA A 47 3.07 -4.58 -6.98
N PRO A 48 2.86 -3.27 -6.78
CA PRO A 48 2.07 -2.78 -5.66
C PRO A 48 0.58 -3.09 -5.82
N GLN A 49 -0.11 -3.30 -4.69
CA GLN A 49 -1.55 -3.50 -4.58
C GLN A 49 -2.26 -2.15 -4.56
N LEU A 50 -2.24 -1.44 -5.70
CA LEU A 50 -2.77 -0.08 -5.79
C LEU A 50 -4.25 0.08 -5.37
N PRO A 51 -5.17 -0.90 -5.59
CA PRO A 51 -6.53 -0.80 -5.06
C PRO A 51 -6.58 -0.75 -3.53
N LEU A 52 -5.75 -1.55 -2.85
CA LEU A 52 -5.63 -1.55 -1.39
C LEU A 52 -5.02 -0.24 -0.88
N THR A 53 -4.01 0.28 -1.58
CA THR A 53 -3.42 1.60 -1.29
C THR A 53 -4.45 2.70 -1.40
N LEU A 54 -5.28 2.68 -2.45
CA LEU A 54 -6.39 3.63 -2.59
C LEU A 54 -7.41 3.49 -1.46
N SER A 55 -7.77 2.27 -1.06
CA SER A 55 -8.67 2.04 0.09
C SER A 55 -8.14 2.68 1.36
N MET A 56 -6.85 2.49 1.67
CA MET A 56 -6.19 3.10 2.83
C MET A 56 -6.21 4.63 2.74
N VAL A 57 -5.87 5.21 1.58
CA VAL A 57 -5.87 6.66 1.39
C VAL A 57 -7.28 7.24 1.56
N VAL A 58 -8.31 6.62 0.98
CA VAL A 58 -9.70 7.09 1.09
C VAL A 58 -10.22 6.93 2.52
N ALA A 59 -9.91 5.83 3.20
CA ALA A 59 -10.23 5.63 4.61
C ALA A 59 -9.63 6.73 5.51
N GLY A 60 -8.41 7.16 5.21
CA GLY A 60 -7.76 8.30 5.87
C GLY A 60 -8.28 9.68 5.47
N GLY A 61 -9.27 9.79 4.59
CA GLY A 61 -9.86 11.07 4.17
C GLY A 61 -9.51 11.52 2.76
N GLY A 62 -8.83 10.70 1.96
CA GLY A 62 -8.57 10.92 0.54
C GLY A 62 -7.28 11.69 0.23
N PRO A 63 -6.87 11.75 -1.05
CA PRO A 63 -5.53 12.21 -1.43
C PRO A 63 -5.18 13.66 -1.06
N SER A 64 -6.16 14.55 -0.95
CA SER A 64 -5.95 15.97 -0.63
C SER A 64 -6.05 16.29 0.87
N SER A 65 -6.51 15.33 1.68
CA SER A 65 -6.92 15.55 3.06
C SER A 65 -6.66 14.32 3.93
N PHE A 66 -5.63 13.55 3.58
CA PHE A 66 -5.27 12.35 4.32
C PHE A 66 -4.84 12.71 5.75
N ASP A 67 -5.39 11.98 6.72
CA ASP A 67 -5.08 12.07 8.13
C ASP A 67 -5.00 10.66 8.73
N SER A 68 -3.88 10.34 9.36
CA SER A 68 -3.63 9.03 9.95
C SER A 68 -4.53 8.74 11.16
N THR A 69 -4.97 9.76 11.92
CA THR A 69 -5.93 9.57 13.02
C THR A 69 -7.27 9.10 12.49
N LYS A 70 -7.73 9.68 11.37
CA LYS A 70 -8.94 9.25 10.69
C LYS A 70 -8.80 7.84 10.11
N LEU A 71 -7.64 7.51 9.54
CA LEU A 71 -7.37 6.14 9.08
C LEU A 71 -7.46 5.14 10.25
N VAL A 72 -6.74 5.39 11.35
CA VAL A 72 -6.79 4.55 12.55
C VAL A 72 -8.22 4.41 13.06
N GLY A 73 -8.97 5.52 13.10
CA GLY A 73 -10.38 5.53 13.47
C GLY A 73 -11.26 4.65 12.56
N THR A 74 -10.98 4.65 11.26
CA THR A 74 -11.69 3.82 10.29
C THR A 74 -11.34 2.34 10.45
N LEU A 75 -10.05 2.01 10.61
CA LEU A 75 -9.58 0.63 10.78
C LEU A 75 -10.09 0.00 12.07
N ALA A 76 -9.98 0.72 13.19
CA ALA A 76 -10.37 0.22 14.51
C ALA A 76 -11.88 0.37 14.79
N GLY A 77 -12.59 1.26 14.08
CA GLY A 77 -14.02 1.50 14.27
C GLY A 77 -14.36 1.82 15.73
N SER A 78 -15.28 1.07 16.33
CA SER A 78 -15.65 1.24 17.75
C SER A 78 -14.53 0.90 18.74
N LEU A 79 -13.43 0.30 18.28
CA LEU A 79 -12.27 -0.07 19.12
C LEU A 79 -11.20 1.03 19.17
N THR A 80 -11.39 2.14 18.44
CA THR A 80 -10.39 3.21 18.31
C THR A 80 -9.85 3.72 19.65
N ASP A 81 -10.73 4.03 20.61
CA ASP A 81 -10.30 4.55 21.91
C ASP A 81 -9.49 3.52 22.70
N ALA A 82 -9.86 2.24 22.61
CA ALA A 82 -9.13 1.16 23.26
C ALA A 82 -7.75 0.95 22.63
N GLU A 83 -7.67 1.03 21.31
CA GLU A 83 -6.44 0.91 20.54
C GLU A 83 -5.46 2.05 20.87
N VAL A 84 -5.91 3.31 20.76
CA VAL A 84 -5.08 4.48 21.09
C VAL A 84 -4.61 4.43 22.54
N LYS A 85 -5.47 3.99 23.46
CA LYS A 85 -5.09 3.80 24.87
C LYS A 85 -4.03 2.71 25.04
N SER A 86 -4.16 1.57 24.35
CA SER A 86 -3.19 0.47 24.36
C SER A 86 -1.82 0.94 23.87
N LEU A 87 -1.78 1.57 22.69
CA LEU A 87 -0.54 2.12 22.12
C LEU A 87 0.07 3.18 23.03
N THR A 88 -0.74 4.07 23.61
CA THR A 88 -0.27 5.13 24.51
C THR A 88 0.31 4.54 25.80
N ALA A 89 -0.30 3.49 26.35
CA ALA A 89 0.23 2.82 27.54
C ALA A 89 1.56 2.10 27.26
N LYS A 90 1.73 1.55 26.06
CA LYS A 90 2.92 0.79 25.67
C LYS A 90 4.10 1.68 25.25
N TYR A 91 3.83 2.72 24.46
CA TYR A 91 4.87 3.55 23.83
C TYR A 91 4.94 4.97 24.39
N GLY A 92 3.92 5.42 25.12
CA GLY A 92 3.81 6.81 25.60
C GLY A 92 3.16 7.73 24.56
N ALA A 93 2.50 8.79 25.05
CA ALA A 93 1.71 9.70 24.23
C ALA A 93 2.52 10.39 23.12
N ASP A 94 3.76 10.81 23.42
CA ASP A 94 4.63 11.48 22.45
C ASP A 94 5.01 10.58 21.28
N ASN A 95 5.26 9.29 21.53
CA ASN A 95 5.59 8.33 20.48
C ASN A 95 4.37 7.96 19.63
N VAL A 96 3.17 7.86 20.23
CA VAL A 96 1.93 7.67 19.47
C VAL A 96 1.62 8.89 18.61
N LYS A 97 1.79 10.10 19.15
CA LYS A 97 1.64 11.34 18.37
C LYS A 97 2.65 11.38 17.22
N SER A 98 3.93 11.08 17.48
CA SER A 98 4.96 11.01 16.45
C SER A 98 4.62 9.97 15.38
N PHE A 99 4.07 8.82 15.75
CA PHE A 99 3.62 7.80 14.80
C PHE A 99 2.53 8.36 13.88
N LEU A 100 1.50 9.01 14.42
CA LEU A 100 0.42 9.60 13.62
C LEU A 100 0.94 10.70 12.68
N ASP A 101 1.79 11.60 13.17
CA ASP A 101 2.37 12.67 12.37
C ASP A 101 3.22 12.11 11.22
N VAL A 102 4.09 11.12 11.50
CA VAL A 102 4.94 10.48 10.50
C VAL A 102 4.11 9.67 9.51
N PHE A 103 3.06 8.95 9.95
CA PHE A 103 2.22 8.18 9.03
C PHE A 103 1.44 9.10 8.07
N THR A 104 0.94 10.24 8.56
CA THR A 104 0.35 11.27 7.69
C THR A 104 1.36 11.77 6.66
N PHE A 105 2.61 12.02 7.08
CA PHE A 105 3.67 12.39 6.15
C PHE A 105 3.96 11.30 5.11
N VAL A 106 4.13 10.05 5.53
CA VAL A 106 4.42 8.89 4.65
C VAL A 106 3.42 8.79 3.51
N VAL A 107 2.12 8.90 3.80
CA VAL A 107 1.09 8.80 2.77
C VAL A 107 1.08 10.01 1.85
N ASN A 108 1.23 11.21 2.40
CA ASN A 108 1.30 12.43 1.57
C ASN A 108 2.52 12.45 0.65
N ASP A 109 3.66 11.95 1.15
CA ASP A 109 4.89 11.86 0.37
C ASP A 109 4.80 10.76 -0.70
N ALA A 110 4.22 9.60 -0.36
CA ALA A 110 3.88 8.57 -1.34
C ALA A 110 3.01 9.13 -2.48
N LEU A 111 1.96 9.89 -2.15
CA LEU A 111 1.05 10.51 -3.12
C LEU A 111 1.77 11.54 -4.02
N LYS A 112 2.72 12.30 -3.46
CA LYS A 112 3.59 13.20 -4.22
C LYS A 112 4.47 12.41 -5.19
N ILE A 113 5.17 11.37 -4.72
CA ILE A 113 6.09 10.56 -5.53
C ILE A 113 5.36 9.86 -6.67
N VAL A 114 4.19 9.24 -6.42
CA VAL A 114 3.41 8.57 -7.47
C VAL A 114 2.89 9.56 -8.51
N THR A 115 2.55 10.79 -8.09
CA THR A 115 2.15 11.87 -9.01
C THR A 115 3.31 12.29 -9.91
N GLU A 116 4.50 12.52 -9.32
CA GLU A 116 5.71 12.89 -10.06
C GLU A 116 6.15 11.78 -11.03
N LYS A 117 6.04 10.52 -10.62
CA LYS A 117 6.34 9.34 -11.43
C LYS A 117 5.22 8.96 -12.39
N LYS A 118 4.09 9.68 -12.40
CA LYS A 118 2.91 9.42 -13.26
C LYS A 118 2.36 7.99 -13.13
N VAL A 119 2.42 7.43 -11.92
CA VAL A 119 1.81 6.13 -11.62
C VAL A 119 0.30 6.33 -11.57
N ALA A 120 -0.43 5.62 -12.43
CA ALA A 120 -1.88 5.69 -12.44
C ALA A 120 -2.45 4.97 -11.21
N LEU A 121 -3.12 5.73 -10.32
CA LEU A 121 -3.95 5.13 -9.28
C LEU A 121 -5.22 4.54 -9.90
N PRO A 122 -5.70 3.40 -9.41
CA PRO A 122 -6.97 2.84 -9.86
C PRO A 122 -8.12 3.79 -9.52
N SER A 123 -9.27 3.63 -10.19
CA SER A 123 -10.48 4.38 -9.88
C SER A 123 -11.33 3.73 -8.79
N THR A 124 -11.07 2.45 -8.48
CA THR A 124 -11.88 1.65 -7.55
C THR A 124 -11.01 1.15 -6.40
N PRO A 125 -11.34 1.52 -5.14
CA PRO A 125 -10.70 0.95 -3.97
C PRO A 125 -11.17 -0.50 -3.75
N ASP A 126 -10.28 -1.35 -3.27
CA ASP A 126 -10.60 -2.72 -2.86
C ASP A 126 -9.67 -3.16 -1.71
N PRO A 127 -10.19 -3.49 -0.51
CA PRO A 127 -11.60 -3.56 -0.11
C PRO A 127 -12.26 -2.19 0.04
N SER A 128 -13.56 -2.14 0.36
CA SER A 128 -14.26 -0.87 0.61
C SER A 128 -13.53 -0.04 1.68
N PRO A 129 -13.27 1.26 1.45
CA PRO A 129 -12.55 2.11 2.40
C PRO A 129 -13.36 2.39 3.68
N THR A 130 -14.66 2.11 3.69
CA THR A 130 -15.51 2.26 4.89
C THR A 130 -15.68 0.96 5.67
N ASP A 131 -15.21 -0.18 5.14
CA ASP A 131 -15.20 -1.44 5.86
C ASP A 131 -13.87 -1.60 6.58
N GLY A 132 -13.80 -1.01 7.78
CA GLY A 132 -12.60 -1.02 8.61
C GLY A 132 -12.06 -2.42 8.86
N LYS A 133 -12.94 -3.39 9.12
CA LYS A 133 -12.54 -4.78 9.38
C LYS A 133 -11.94 -5.44 8.13
N ALA A 134 -12.60 -5.33 6.98
CA ALA A 134 -12.08 -5.88 5.73
C ALA A 134 -10.76 -5.20 5.33
N LEU A 135 -10.66 -3.88 5.49
CA LEU A 135 -9.45 -3.13 5.20
C LEU A 135 -8.30 -3.52 6.13
N SER A 136 -8.53 -3.64 7.44
CA SER A 136 -7.53 -4.16 8.39
C SER A 136 -7.07 -5.58 8.02
N ALA A 137 -7.99 -6.45 7.59
CA ALA A 137 -7.66 -7.80 7.14
C ALA A 137 -6.78 -7.80 5.90
N ALA A 138 -7.11 -6.98 4.91
CA ALA A 138 -6.34 -6.86 3.68
C ALA A 138 -4.95 -6.27 3.93
N LEU A 139 -4.84 -5.23 4.76
CA LEU A 139 -3.57 -4.64 5.16
C LEU A 139 -2.70 -5.65 5.93
N TYR A 140 -3.27 -6.38 6.90
CA TYR A 140 -2.53 -7.40 7.63
C TYR A 140 -2.04 -8.51 6.68
N THR A 141 -2.93 -9.00 5.81
CA THR A 141 -2.59 -10.04 4.83
C THR A 141 -1.53 -9.59 3.84
N ALA A 142 -1.52 -8.31 3.45
CA ALA A 142 -0.44 -7.76 2.63
C ALA A 142 0.91 -7.93 3.34
N GLY A 143 1.00 -7.65 4.64
CA GLY A 143 2.23 -7.84 5.41
C GLY A 143 2.64 -9.29 5.69
N VAL A 144 1.80 -10.29 5.41
CA VAL A 144 2.18 -11.69 5.62
C VAL A 144 3.08 -12.18 4.48
N GLY A 145 4.32 -12.53 4.84
CA GLY A 145 5.32 -13.12 3.96
C GLY A 145 5.07 -14.60 3.67
N ALA A 146 5.90 -15.18 2.80
CA ALA A 146 5.81 -16.60 2.44
C ALA A 146 6.07 -17.56 3.61
N ASP A 147 6.74 -17.08 4.67
CA ASP A 147 6.96 -17.80 5.92
C ASP A 147 5.76 -17.74 6.89
N GLY A 148 4.67 -17.08 6.48
CA GLY A 148 3.45 -16.93 7.27
C GLY A 148 3.56 -15.89 8.39
N LYS A 149 4.67 -15.15 8.47
CA LYS A 149 4.85 -14.09 9.48
C LYS A 149 4.47 -12.73 8.91
N PHE A 150 3.87 -11.91 9.76
CA PHE A 150 3.59 -10.53 9.43
C PHE A 150 4.86 -9.69 9.56
N ASP A 151 5.10 -8.85 8.57
CA ASP A 151 6.12 -7.82 8.57
C ASP A 151 5.56 -6.52 7.99
N VAL A 152 5.82 -5.41 8.68
CA VAL A 152 5.26 -4.11 8.30
C VAL A 152 5.97 -3.52 7.08
N GLU A 153 7.26 -3.76 6.88
CA GLU A 153 7.99 -3.24 5.72
C GLU A 153 7.58 -3.99 4.46
N PHE A 154 7.35 -5.30 4.58
CA PHE A 154 6.76 -6.11 3.52
C PHE A 154 5.36 -5.63 3.14
N MET A 155 4.54 -5.24 4.13
CA MET A 155 3.24 -4.61 3.90
C MET A 155 3.40 -3.30 3.11
N LEU A 156 4.30 -2.41 3.55
CA LEU A 156 4.52 -1.11 2.93
C LEU A 156 5.06 -1.22 1.50
N ASP A 157 6.02 -2.12 1.27
CA ASP A 157 6.50 -2.46 -0.08
C ASP A 157 5.35 -2.92 -0.99
N LYS A 158 4.41 -3.71 -0.47
CA LYS A 158 3.22 -4.11 -1.25
C LYS A 158 2.25 -2.97 -1.53
N LEU A 159 2.20 -1.94 -0.70
CA LEU A 159 1.30 -0.80 -0.93
C LEU A 159 1.87 0.15 -2.00
N VAL A 160 3.18 0.42 -1.99
CA VAL A 160 3.76 1.46 -2.85
C VAL A 160 4.90 1.02 -3.75
N SER A 161 5.31 -0.25 -3.71
CA SER A 161 6.56 -0.82 -4.27
C SER A 161 7.80 -0.46 -3.46
N HIS A 162 8.78 -1.37 -3.44
CA HIS A 162 10.01 -1.18 -2.67
C HIS A 162 10.78 0.11 -3.00
N PRO A 163 10.98 0.51 -4.29
CA PRO A 163 11.72 1.74 -4.58
C PRO A 163 11.06 3.01 -4.01
N ILE A 164 9.73 3.07 -4.04
CA ILE A 164 9.00 4.21 -3.47
C ILE A 164 9.04 4.14 -1.95
N HIS A 165 8.82 2.96 -1.36
CA HIS A 165 8.91 2.76 0.08
C HIS A 165 10.29 3.20 0.61
N ALA A 166 11.37 2.71 0.02
CA ALA A 166 12.74 3.06 0.41
C ALA A 166 13.00 4.57 0.34
N GLN A 167 12.53 5.24 -0.72
CA GLN A 167 12.64 6.70 -0.85
C GLN A 167 11.91 7.42 0.29
N ILE A 168 10.67 7.01 0.62
CA ILE A 168 9.91 7.62 1.70
C ILE A 168 10.65 7.45 3.03
N MET A 169 11.29 6.30 3.27
CA MET A 169 12.04 6.08 4.51
C MET A 169 13.26 7.02 4.60
N ASP A 170 13.94 7.31 3.49
CA ASP A 170 14.97 8.35 3.44
C ASP A 170 14.40 9.74 3.71
N ASP A 171 13.21 10.03 3.18
CA ASP A 171 12.53 11.31 3.38
C ASP A 171 12.04 11.50 4.84
N ILE A 172 11.66 10.41 5.55
CA ILE A 172 11.39 10.45 7.01
C ILE A 172 12.68 10.78 7.77
N ASP A 173 13.79 10.10 7.44
CA ASP A 173 15.08 10.31 8.10
C ASP A 173 15.54 11.76 7.96
N ALA A 174 15.36 12.34 6.77
CA ALA A 174 15.71 13.73 6.48
C ALA A 174 14.79 14.75 7.18
N LYS A 175 13.48 14.50 7.24
CA LYS A 175 12.50 15.46 7.78
C LYS A 175 12.31 15.37 9.29
N TYR A 176 12.33 14.16 9.84
CA TYR A 176 12.03 13.90 11.24
C TYR A 176 13.24 13.35 12.00
N SER A 177 13.70 12.15 11.63
CA SER A 177 14.92 11.47 12.09
C SER A 177 14.78 9.96 11.93
N ARG A 178 15.91 9.25 11.95
CA ARG A 178 15.96 7.79 12.03
C ARG A 178 15.21 7.18 13.21
N LYS A 179 15.16 7.91 14.33
CA LYS A 179 14.40 7.47 15.51
C LYS A 179 12.90 7.54 15.25
N ALA A 180 12.42 8.57 14.56
CA ALA A 180 11.02 8.70 14.19
C ALA A 180 10.60 7.62 13.18
N ASP A 181 11.48 7.30 12.23
CA ASP A 181 11.31 6.18 11.28
C ASP A 181 11.15 4.83 12.02
N ALA A 182 12.08 4.50 12.93
CA ALA A 182 11.98 3.29 13.74
C ALA A 182 10.71 3.25 14.61
N ASN A 183 10.31 4.39 15.20
CA ASN A 183 9.09 4.49 16.00
C ASN A 183 7.83 4.24 15.15
N TYR A 184 7.78 4.80 13.93
CA TYR A 184 6.69 4.58 12.99
C TYR A 184 6.49 3.10 12.71
N HIS A 185 7.56 2.37 12.39
CA HIS A 185 7.51 0.93 12.12
C HIS A 185 7.03 0.11 13.33
N VAL A 186 7.58 0.39 14.52
CA VAL A 186 7.25 -0.38 15.73
C VAL A 186 5.80 -0.16 16.14
N VAL A 187 5.32 1.09 16.14
CA VAL A 187 3.93 1.41 16.51
C VAL A 187 2.95 0.86 15.47
N LEU A 188 3.26 1.00 14.17
CA LEU A 188 2.42 0.44 13.10
C LEU A 188 2.35 -1.10 13.18
N THR A 189 3.46 -1.77 13.44
CA THR A 189 3.50 -3.23 13.62
C THR A 189 2.58 -3.66 14.76
N GLN A 190 2.64 -2.95 15.88
CA GLN A 190 1.77 -3.23 17.02
C GLN A 190 0.30 -3.01 16.67
N ALA A 191 -0.04 -1.88 16.08
CA ALA A 191 -1.42 -1.56 15.71
C ALA A 191 -2.03 -2.61 14.75
N MET A 192 -1.25 -3.05 13.76
CA MET A 192 -1.70 -4.11 12.85
C MET A 192 -1.89 -5.46 13.55
N THR A 193 -1.03 -5.77 14.52
CA THR A 193 -1.14 -6.99 15.33
C THR A 193 -2.34 -6.94 16.28
N ASP A 194 -2.61 -5.79 16.88
CA ASP A 194 -3.75 -5.58 17.78
C ASP A 194 -5.07 -5.67 17.02
N LEU A 195 -5.16 -5.06 15.82
CA LEU A 195 -6.32 -5.20 14.93
C LEU A 195 -6.54 -6.66 14.48
N LYS A 196 -5.47 -7.39 14.17
CA LYS A 196 -5.54 -8.83 13.87
C LYS A 196 -6.15 -9.61 15.03
N ALA A 197 -5.67 -9.39 16.25
CA ALA A 197 -6.18 -10.05 17.43
C ALA A 197 -7.65 -9.68 17.70
N ALA A 198 -7.99 -8.39 17.61
CA ALA A 198 -9.33 -7.87 17.87
C ALA A 198 -10.38 -8.40 16.88
N TYR A 199 -10.02 -8.46 15.60
CA TYR A 199 -10.91 -8.94 14.53
C TYR A 199 -10.83 -10.43 14.25
N LYS A 200 -9.87 -11.14 14.88
CA LYS A 200 -9.60 -12.57 14.70
C LYS A 200 -9.31 -12.92 13.23
N LEU A 201 -8.36 -12.18 12.66
CA LEU A 201 -7.91 -12.30 11.28
C LEU A 201 -6.97 -13.49 11.07
#